data_AF-A0AA39T3B3-F1
#
_entry.id   AF-A0AA39T3B3-F1
#
_cell.length_a   1.000
_cell.length_b   1.000
_cell.length_c   1.000
_cell.angle_alpha   90.00
_cell.angle_beta   90.00
_cell.angle_gamma   90.00
#
_symmetry.space_group_name_H-M   'P 1'
#
loop_
_entity.id
_entity.type
_entity.pdbx_description
1 polymer ?
#
loop_
_entity_poly.entity_id
_entity_poly.type
_entity_poly.pdbx_seq_one_letter_code
_entity_poly.pdbx_strand_id
1 'polypeptide(L)'
;MFRMQHLKQYDELCLQYLHRKAFSLNLPHETYQTFPPFEDRSENGFHGFVPSGQWLRDVYDMLIEQHQLILNQHTAMLSGHVCAIDHSHKLAKHVFKVDGVPIFTALLTVTNDKGEICVCVFVATKSHSQFTDALKKMSESLELYGHEQPEVFYMDNMSDKSMLEEIFQSLLADVVAVKKYADLPTFVIEDRVKISVLDSTASIDNAMRAIVDDVPHDGGYIVVGFDSEWNIETGHAGRVTRRGSTAVVQIAYEDNIYVLPIGDMLASGHIPQQLLSLLRDGQVLKAGHLVSGDLRQLETASGQQRNSFMEGIDLASFAKEHFLISNACISLADLTALLLKQCLPKNRAERISSNWSDRDLTEAQIQYAACDAHVSLCLFNEINKNPLPVLLSPDNPPGTPLIILNENHKKVVARGCLAMSSTAAVVDGINITSTRAVVEVHEVFVPGFTISQHRKRTLKSFGATPFDIVCHRGHIRATSVQLGPLHANATTSSTNANLHNNLQDIECSESHEEEESISLGDLLRQHEHDLDLESDSTDTSMPQQGTAAVDLASAELAESMGARELPVEAFARII
;
A
#
# COMPACT_ATOMS: atom_id res chain seq x y z
N MET A 1 -28.79 -32.50 -3.90
CA MET A 1 -29.33 -33.14 -2.69
C MET A 1 -30.84 -33.41 -2.83
N PHE A 2 -31.67 -32.39 -3.10
CA PHE A 2 -33.14 -32.53 -3.21
C PHE A 2 -33.62 -33.55 -4.26
N ARG A 3 -33.10 -33.56 -5.49
CA ARG A 3 -33.47 -34.56 -6.51
C ARG A 3 -33.27 -36.01 -6.04
N MET A 4 -32.23 -36.27 -5.25
CA MET A 4 -31.94 -37.61 -4.73
C MET A 4 -32.94 -38.05 -3.65
N GLN A 5 -33.43 -37.11 -2.84
CA GLN A 5 -34.48 -37.38 -1.85
C GLN A 5 -35.82 -37.69 -2.55
N HIS A 6 -36.16 -36.97 -3.63
CA HIS A 6 -37.35 -37.25 -4.42
C HIS A 6 -37.28 -38.59 -5.15
N LEU A 7 -36.11 -38.95 -5.69
CA LEU A 7 -35.90 -40.27 -6.29
C LEU A 7 -36.03 -41.38 -5.24
N LYS A 8 -35.49 -41.19 -4.03
CA LYS A 8 -35.67 -42.13 -2.93
C LYS A 8 -37.15 -42.29 -2.55
N GLN A 9 -37.90 -41.20 -2.44
CA GLN A 9 -39.32 -41.24 -2.12
C GLN A 9 -40.14 -41.92 -3.23
N TYR A 10 -39.78 -41.68 -4.49
CA TYR A 10 -40.36 -42.40 -5.63
C TYR A 10 -40.08 -43.91 -5.55
N ASP A 11 -38.86 -44.31 -5.23
CA ASP A 11 -38.49 -45.71 -5.08
C ASP A 11 -39.27 -46.38 -3.93
N GLU A 12 -39.47 -45.67 -2.81
CA GLU A 12 -40.28 -46.14 -1.68
C GLU A 12 -41.75 -46.36 -2.08
N LEU A 13 -42.35 -45.42 -2.84
CA LEU A 13 -43.72 -45.57 -3.35
C LEU A 13 -43.85 -46.70 -4.37
N CYS A 14 -42.86 -46.84 -5.26
CA CYS A 14 -42.79 -47.94 -6.21
C CYS A 14 -42.74 -49.30 -5.48
N LEU A 15 -41.91 -49.41 -4.44
CA LEU A 15 -41.80 -50.62 -3.63
C LEU A 15 -43.09 -50.93 -2.88
N GLN A 16 -43.77 -49.93 -2.30
CA GLN A 16 -45.08 -50.11 -1.67
C GLN A 16 -46.15 -50.60 -2.66
N TYR A 17 -46.16 -50.05 -3.88
CA TYR A 17 -47.05 -50.49 -4.94
C TYR A 17 -46.80 -51.95 -5.31
N LEU A 18 -45.54 -52.31 -5.55
CA LEU A 18 -45.14 -53.68 -5.88
C LEU A 18 -45.46 -54.66 -4.76
N HIS A 19 -45.22 -54.31 -3.49
CA HIS A 19 -45.62 -55.11 -2.33
C HIS A 19 -47.13 -55.35 -2.32
N ARG A 20 -47.94 -54.29 -2.50
CA ARG A 20 -49.41 -54.43 -2.53
C ARG A 20 -49.87 -55.35 -3.67
N LYS A 21 -49.27 -55.24 -4.85
CA LYS A 21 -49.56 -56.13 -5.98
C LYS A 21 -49.09 -57.56 -5.75
N ALA A 22 -47.95 -57.76 -5.10
CA ALA A 22 -47.42 -59.07 -4.79
C ALA A 22 -48.33 -59.87 -3.85
N PHE A 23 -48.99 -59.21 -2.89
CA PHE A 23 -49.98 -59.85 -2.02
C PHE A 23 -51.26 -60.30 -2.76
N SER A 24 -51.56 -59.74 -3.94
CA SER A 24 -52.71 -60.13 -4.78
C SER A 24 -52.40 -61.21 -5.84
N LEU A 25 -51.16 -61.71 -5.94
CA LEU A 25 -50.69 -62.62 -7.01
C LEU A 25 -51.27 -64.06 -7.01
N ASN A 26 -52.24 -64.40 -6.17
CA ASN A 26 -52.84 -65.74 -6.15
C ASN A 26 -53.93 -65.98 -7.23
N LEU A 27 -54.06 -65.08 -8.21
CA LEU A 27 -55.02 -65.21 -9.31
C LEU A 27 -54.29 -65.44 -10.64
N PRO A 28 -54.38 -66.65 -11.25
CA PRO A 28 -53.80 -66.89 -12.57
C PRO A 28 -54.50 -65.99 -13.60
N HIS A 29 -53.71 -65.26 -14.40
CA HIS A 29 -54.10 -64.41 -15.55
C HIS A 29 -54.49 -62.94 -15.29
N GLU A 30 -54.21 -62.35 -14.13
CA GLU A 30 -54.35 -60.90 -13.96
C GLU A 30 -53.14 -60.13 -14.52
N THR A 31 -53.40 -59.11 -15.33
CA THR A 31 -52.41 -58.11 -15.76
C THR A 31 -52.57 -56.84 -14.90
N TYR A 32 -51.45 -56.27 -14.45
CA TYR A 32 -51.45 -55.04 -13.64
C TYR A 32 -50.80 -53.90 -14.40
N GLN A 33 -51.28 -52.68 -14.15
CA GLN A 33 -50.66 -51.46 -14.67
C GLN A 33 -49.26 -51.29 -14.07
N THR A 34 -48.28 -50.95 -14.90
CA THR A 34 -46.92 -50.66 -14.43
C THR A 34 -46.92 -49.36 -13.62
N PHE A 35 -46.11 -49.29 -12.56
CA PHE A 35 -45.90 -48.03 -11.84
C PHE A 35 -45.24 -47.01 -12.80
N PRO A 36 -45.82 -45.82 -12.99
CA PRO A 36 -45.31 -44.84 -13.94
C PRO A 36 -43.85 -44.44 -13.66
N PRO A 37 -43.03 -44.15 -14.70
CA PRO A 37 -41.68 -43.63 -14.54
C PRO A 37 -41.62 -42.34 -13.71
N PHE A 38 -40.49 -42.07 -13.05
CA PHE A 38 -40.29 -40.85 -12.23
C PHE A 38 -40.54 -39.54 -12.99
N GLU A 39 -40.23 -39.52 -14.30
CA GLU A 39 -40.41 -38.35 -15.15
C GLU A 39 -41.82 -38.28 -15.80
N ASP A 40 -42.70 -39.24 -15.49
CA ASP A 40 -44.09 -39.21 -15.98
C ASP A 40 -44.87 -38.08 -15.30
N ARG A 41 -45.45 -37.19 -16.12
CA ARG A 41 -46.25 -36.02 -15.70
C ARG A 41 -47.74 -36.18 -16.00
N SER A 42 -48.18 -37.36 -16.43
CA SER A 42 -49.60 -37.68 -16.59
C SER A 42 -50.32 -37.70 -15.25
N GLU A 43 -51.65 -37.79 -15.24
CA GLU A 43 -52.48 -37.82 -14.03
C GLU A 43 -52.00 -38.88 -13.00
N ASN A 44 -51.48 -40.02 -13.46
CA ASN A 44 -50.98 -41.10 -12.61
C ASN A 44 -49.48 -41.04 -12.32
N GLY A 45 -48.76 -40.05 -12.86
CA GLY A 45 -47.32 -39.87 -12.73
C GLY A 45 -46.86 -39.38 -11.35
N PHE A 46 -45.55 -39.30 -11.14
CA PHE A 46 -44.96 -38.81 -9.90
C PHE A 46 -44.96 -37.27 -9.89
N HIS A 47 -46.02 -36.67 -9.33
CA HIS A 47 -46.22 -35.21 -9.19
C HIS A 47 -45.39 -34.57 -8.07
N GLY A 48 -44.15 -35.01 -7.86
CA GLY A 48 -43.25 -34.41 -6.88
C GLY A 48 -42.74 -33.03 -7.33
N PHE A 49 -42.70 -32.05 -6.43
CA PHE A 49 -42.08 -30.74 -6.70
C PHE A 49 -40.61 -30.75 -6.29
N VAL A 50 -39.69 -30.60 -7.24
CA VAL A 50 -38.27 -30.40 -6.95
C VAL A 50 -37.98 -28.91 -7.07
N PRO A 51 -37.66 -28.19 -5.97
CA PRO A 51 -37.38 -26.76 -6.04
C PRO A 51 -36.20 -26.51 -6.96
N SER A 52 -36.36 -25.57 -7.90
CA SER A 52 -35.26 -25.12 -8.73
C SER A 52 -34.33 -24.19 -7.93
N GLY A 53 -33.09 -24.02 -8.41
CA GLY A 53 -32.19 -23.02 -7.81
C GLY A 53 -32.76 -21.59 -7.90
N GLN A 54 -33.57 -21.30 -8.93
CA GLN A 54 -34.28 -20.03 -9.04
C GLN A 54 -35.36 -19.91 -7.96
N TRP A 55 -36.18 -20.93 -7.77
CA TRP A 55 -37.22 -20.92 -6.74
C TRP A 55 -36.64 -20.72 -5.34
N LEU A 56 -35.52 -21.35 -5.02
CA LEU A 56 -34.84 -21.15 -3.73
C LEU A 56 -34.33 -19.71 -3.56
N ARG A 57 -33.83 -19.08 -4.63
CA ARG A 57 -33.45 -17.67 -4.62
C ARG A 57 -34.67 -16.78 -4.42
N ASP A 58 -35.74 -16.99 -5.18
CA ASP A 58 -36.97 -16.19 -5.09
C ASP A 58 -37.57 -16.26 -3.68
N VAL A 59 -37.56 -17.44 -3.05
CA VAL A 59 -38.01 -17.60 -1.65
C VAL A 59 -37.10 -16.87 -0.68
N TYR A 60 -35.78 -16.95 -0.87
CA TYR A 60 -34.82 -16.23 -0.03
C TYR A 60 -34.99 -14.72 -0.16
N ASP A 61 -35.03 -14.21 -1.39
CA ASP A 61 -35.17 -12.78 -1.69
C ASP A 61 -36.50 -12.25 -1.11
N MET A 62 -37.60 -12.96 -1.34
CA MET A 62 -38.90 -12.62 -0.75
C MET A 62 -38.84 -12.56 0.79
N LEU A 63 -38.16 -13.51 1.43
CA LEU A 63 -38.03 -13.53 2.89
C LEU A 63 -37.19 -12.34 3.39
N ILE A 64 -36.07 -12.04 2.73
CA ILE A 64 -35.23 -10.89 3.08
C ILE A 64 -35.99 -9.57 2.89
N GLU A 65 -36.71 -9.42 1.78
CA GLU A 65 -37.55 -8.24 1.49
C GLU A 65 -38.66 -8.06 2.53
N GLN A 66 -39.34 -9.14 2.94
CA GLN A 66 -40.37 -9.08 3.99
C GLN A 66 -39.81 -8.61 5.34
N HIS A 67 -38.54 -8.90 5.63
CA HIS A 67 -37.88 -8.52 6.89
C HIS A 67 -37.09 -7.21 6.79
N GLN A 68 -37.11 -6.53 5.64
CA GLN A 68 -36.30 -5.34 5.38
C GLN A 68 -36.42 -4.28 6.49
N LEU A 69 -37.64 -4.00 6.96
CA LEU A 69 -37.86 -2.97 7.99
C LEU A 69 -37.23 -3.36 9.34
N ILE A 70 -37.31 -4.64 9.71
CA ILE A 70 -36.71 -5.17 10.94
C ILE A 70 -35.19 -5.15 10.83
N LEU A 71 -34.64 -5.55 9.68
CA LEU A 71 -33.20 -5.53 9.43
C LEU A 71 -32.65 -4.09 9.47
N ASN A 72 -33.32 -3.15 8.81
CA ASN A 72 -32.94 -1.74 8.84
C ASN A 72 -33.00 -1.16 10.27
N GLN A 73 -34.06 -1.48 11.02
CA GLN A 73 -34.19 -1.07 12.41
C GLN A 73 -33.09 -1.65 13.29
N HIS A 74 -32.77 -2.94 13.13
CA HIS A 74 -31.69 -3.59 13.85
C HIS A 74 -30.35 -2.91 13.56
N THR A 75 -30.02 -2.69 12.29
CA THR A 75 -28.79 -1.99 11.87
C THR A 75 -28.69 -0.59 12.46
N ALA A 76 -29.80 0.17 12.46
CA ALA A 76 -29.83 1.53 13.03
C ALA A 76 -29.59 1.55 14.54
N MET A 77 -29.92 0.48 15.26
CA MET A 77 -29.74 0.36 16.71
C MET A 77 -28.32 -0.09 17.13
N LEU A 78 -27.44 -0.41 16.17
CA LEU A 78 -26.09 -0.88 16.48
C LEU A 78 -25.22 0.25 17.04
N SER A 79 -24.31 -0.13 17.95
CA SER A 79 -23.28 0.76 18.49
C SER A 79 -22.15 0.99 17.49
N GLY A 80 -21.39 2.07 17.64
CA GLY A 80 -20.28 2.44 16.75
C GLY A 80 -19.16 3.23 17.44
N HIS A 81 -18.77 2.87 18.67
CA HIS A 81 -17.73 3.57 19.42
C HIS A 81 -16.34 3.44 18.77
N VAL A 82 -16.00 2.25 18.26
CA VAL A 82 -14.85 2.03 17.37
C VAL A 82 -15.37 1.49 16.04
N CYS A 83 -14.97 2.11 14.95
CA CYS A 83 -15.44 1.76 13.62
C CYS A 83 -14.30 1.46 12.65
N ALA A 84 -14.59 0.70 11.60
CA ALA A 84 -13.71 0.49 10.46
C ALA A 84 -14.49 0.72 9.17
N ILE A 85 -13.91 1.42 8.20
CA ILE A 85 -14.50 1.67 6.88
C ILE A 85 -13.67 1.03 5.78
N ASP A 86 -14.34 0.41 4.81
CA ASP A 86 -13.72 -0.26 3.68
C ASP A 86 -14.58 -0.20 2.42
N HIS A 87 -13.92 -0.20 1.26
CA HIS A 87 -14.54 -0.32 -0.05
C HIS A 87 -14.31 -1.71 -0.65
N SER A 88 -15.32 -2.59 -0.55
CA SER A 88 -15.27 -3.92 -1.15
C SER A 88 -15.60 -3.90 -2.65
N HIS A 89 -14.60 -4.24 -3.47
CA HIS A 89 -14.75 -4.37 -4.93
C HIS A 89 -15.24 -5.75 -5.38
N LYS A 90 -15.30 -6.74 -4.47
CA LYS A 90 -15.69 -8.11 -4.83
C LYS A 90 -17.18 -8.20 -5.14
N LEU A 91 -18.01 -7.60 -4.30
CA LEU A 91 -19.48 -7.65 -4.45
C LEU A 91 -19.96 -6.84 -5.65
N ALA A 92 -19.37 -5.68 -5.92
CA ALA A 92 -19.70 -4.85 -7.08
C ALA A 92 -19.51 -5.59 -8.42
N LYS A 93 -18.56 -6.53 -8.51
CA LYS A 93 -18.34 -7.35 -9.73
C LYS A 93 -19.48 -8.33 -10.02
N HIS A 94 -20.29 -8.67 -9.03
CA HIS A 94 -21.44 -9.55 -9.18
C HIS A 94 -22.75 -8.80 -9.46
N VAL A 95 -22.74 -7.46 -9.38
CA VAL A 95 -23.90 -6.65 -9.75
C VAL A 95 -24.04 -6.58 -11.27
N PHE A 96 -25.28 -6.57 -11.76
CA PHE A 96 -25.56 -6.49 -13.19
C PHE A 96 -25.01 -5.19 -13.80
N LYS A 97 -24.67 -5.27 -15.09
CA LYS A 97 -24.18 -4.14 -15.89
C LYS A 97 -25.29 -3.64 -16.80
N VAL A 98 -25.26 -2.34 -17.11
CA VAL A 98 -26.14 -1.74 -18.13
C VAL A 98 -25.27 -1.45 -19.34
N ASP A 99 -25.62 -2.01 -20.50
CA ASP A 99 -24.85 -1.88 -21.75
C ASP A 99 -23.35 -2.25 -21.61
N GLY A 100 -23.05 -3.22 -20.75
CA GLY A 100 -21.67 -3.66 -20.47
C GLY A 100 -20.90 -2.77 -19.49
N VAL A 101 -21.50 -1.67 -19.01
CA VAL A 101 -20.91 -0.72 -18.06
C VAL A 101 -21.34 -1.06 -16.63
N PRO A 102 -20.39 -1.18 -15.67
CA PRO A 102 -20.72 -1.33 -14.25
C PRO A 102 -21.45 -0.09 -13.70
N ILE A 103 -22.56 -0.30 -13.00
CA ILE A 103 -23.30 0.79 -12.33
C ILE A 103 -22.59 1.21 -11.03
N PHE A 104 -22.05 0.23 -10.29
CA PHE A 104 -21.34 0.44 -9.03
C PHE A 104 -19.90 -0.03 -9.14
N THR A 105 -18.98 0.73 -8.56
CA THR A 105 -17.55 0.39 -8.53
C THR A 105 -17.15 -0.34 -7.25
N ALA A 106 -17.88 -0.11 -6.15
CA ALA A 106 -17.63 -0.73 -4.86
C ALA A 106 -18.90 -0.82 -4.00
N LEU A 107 -18.84 -1.66 -2.97
CA LEU A 107 -19.71 -1.59 -1.80
C LEU A 107 -18.91 -1.01 -0.64
N LEU A 108 -19.31 0.15 -0.14
CA LEU A 108 -18.77 0.71 1.10
C LEU A 108 -19.41 0.02 2.30
N THR A 109 -18.60 -0.39 3.26
CA THR A 109 -19.06 -0.90 4.55
C THR A 109 -18.42 -0.17 5.70
N VAL A 110 -19.20 0.10 6.76
CA VAL A 110 -18.68 0.46 8.08
C VAL A 110 -19.04 -0.63 9.06
N THR A 111 -18.06 -1.15 9.79
CA THR A 111 -18.28 -2.11 10.88
C THR A 111 -17.95 -1.50 12.23
N ASN A 112 -18.58 -1.97 13.30
CA ASN A 112 -18.22 -1.64 14.67
C ASN A 112 -17.13 -2.56 15.26
N ASP A 113 -16.82 -2.37 16.53
CA ASP A 113 -15.86 -3.15 17.34
C ASP A 113 -16.20 -4.64 17.48
N LYS A 114 -17.46 -5.01 17.20
CA LYS A 114 -17.95 -6.39 17.22
C LYS A 114 -17.97 -7.03 15.83
N GLY A 115 -17.55 -6.31 14.79
CA GLY A 115 -17.59 -6.76 13.41
C GLY A 115 -19.00 -6.73 12.78
N GLU A 116 -19.96 -6.03 13.39
CA GLU A 116 -21.31 -5.87 12.86
C GLU A 116 -21.34 -4.73 11.84
N ILE A 117 -22.07 -4.89 10.73
CA ILE A 117 -22.17 -3.89 9.67
C ILE A 117 -23.18 -2.81 10.08
N CYS A 118 -22.69 -1.60 10.34
CA CYS A 118 -23.50 -0.43 10.69
C CYS A 118 -23.93 0.38 9.47
N VAL A 119 -23.10 0.41 8.42
CA VAL A 119 -23.38 1.08 7.15
C VAL A 119 -23.00 0.17 6.00
N CYS A 120 -23.85 0.11 4.97
CA CYS A 120 -23.62 -0.67 3.77
C CYS A 120 -24.23 0.07 2.57
N VAL A 121 -23.40 0.58 1.66
CA VAL A 121 -23.85 1.42 0.53
C VAL A 121 -23.12 1.05 -0.75
N PHE A 122 -23.87 0.75 -1.81
CA PHE A 122 -23.29 0.63 -3.15
C PHE A 122 -22.96 2.02 -3.69
N VAL A 123 -21.72 2.22 -4.12
CA VAL A 123 -21.24 3.51 -4.62
C VAL A 123 -20.85 3.43 -6.09
N ALA A 124 -21.29 4.42 -6.88
CA ALA A 124 -20.92 4.51 -8.30
C ALA A 124 -19.45 4.90 -8.46
N THR A 125 -18.92 5.72 -7.55
CA THR A 125 -17.51 6.14 -7.51
C THR A 125 -16.99 6.11 -6.08
N LYS A 126 -15.66 6.19 -5.89
CA LYS A 126 -15.03 6.34 -4.56
C LYS A 126 -15.13 7.76 -3.99
N SER A 127 -15.95 8.64 -4.59
CA SER A 127 -16.14 10.01 -4.12
C SER A 127 -16.88 10.03 -2.79
N HIS A 128 -16.43 10.85 -1.83
CA HIS A 128 -17.08 11.02 -0.52
C HIS A 128 -18.56 11.38 -0.62
N SER A 129 -18.95 12.13 -1.65
CA SER A 129 -20.34 12.52 -1.89
C SER A 129 -21.31 11.34 -2.05
N GLN A 130 -20.80 10.14 -2.37
CA GLN A 130 -21.62 8.95 -2.55
C GLN A 130 -22.08 8.32 -1.22
N PHE A 131 -21.40 8.62 -0.11
CA PHE A 131 -21.63 7.91 1.16
C PHE A 131 -21.62 8.79 2.41
N THR A 132 -21.30 10.09 2.27
CA THR A 132 -21.37 11.07 3.36
C THR A 132 -22.73 11.06 4.06
N ASP A 133 -23.84 11.01 3.31
CA ASP A 133 -25.18 11.01 3.88
C ASP A 133 -25.48 9.75 4.72
N ALA A 134 -24.89 8.61 4.35
CA ALA A 134 -25.06 7.37 5.11
C ALA A 134 -24.32 7.42 6.45
N LEU A 135 -23.13 8.03 6.46
CA LEU A 135 -22.36 8.26 7.69
C LEU A 135 -23.03 9.28 8.61
N LYS A 136 -23.62 10.35 8.06
CA LYS A 136 -24.43 11.30 8.83
C LYS A 136 -25.63 10.63 9.48
N LYS A 137 -26.37 9.80 8.74
CA LYS A 137 -27.48 9.01 9.28
C LYS A 137 -27.04 8.01 10.34
N MET A 138 -25.85 7.44 10.22
CA MET A 138 -25.27 6.61 11.27
C MET A 138 -25.03 7.43 12.54
N SER A 139 -24.41 8.62 12.44
CA SER A 139 -24.22 9.53 13.58
C SER A 139 -25.54 9.89 14.27
N GLU A 140 -26.56 10.26 13.48
CA GLU A 140 -27.92 10.55 13.96
C GLU A 140 -28.55 9.34 14.67
N SER A 141 -28.35 8.14 14.14
CA SER A 141 -28.88 6.90 14.73
C SER A 141 -28.19 6.57 16.06
N LEU A 142 -26.88 6.75 16.15
CA LEU A 142 -26.14 6.58 17.41
C LEU A 142 -26.70 7.50 18.50
N GLU A 143 -26.93 8.78 18.17
CA GLU A 143 -27.53 9.74 19.10
C GLU A 143 -28.97 9.32 19.49
N LEU A 144 -29.80 8.98 18.49
CA LEU A 144 -31.19 8.59 18.72
C LEU A 144 -31.34 7.40 19.68
N TYR A 145 -30.45 6.42 19.59
CA TYR A 145 -30.47 5.22 20.43
C TYR A 145 -29.60 5.32 21.69
N GLY A 146 -29.02 6.50 21.97
CA GLY A 146 -28.26 6.77 23.19
C GLY A 146 -26.87 6.12 23.23
N HIS A 147 -26.28 5.86 22.07
CA HIS A 147 -24.91 5.40 21.94
C HIS A 147 -23.92 6.57 21.91
N GLU A 148 -22.67 6.28 22.25
CA GLU A 148 -21.56 7.21 22.05
C GLU A 148 -21.25 7.37 20.56
N GLN A 149 -20.77 8.57 20.19
CA GLN A 149 -20.23 8.82 18.86
C GLN A 149 -18.86 8.12 18.70
N PRO A 150 -18.41 7.82 17.47
CA PRO A 150 -17.15 7.13 17.25
C PRO A 150 -15.94 7.91 17.81
N GLU A 151 -15.10 7.27 18.61
CA GLU A 151 -13.83 7.81 19.10
C GLU A 151 -12.64 7.36 18.24
N VAL A 152 -12.77 6.20 17.60
CA VAL A 152 -11.73 5.61 16.75
C VAL A 152 -12.33 5.14 15.43
N PHE A 153 -11.64 5.45 14.34
CA PHE A 153 -12.00 5.02 13.00
C PHE A 153 -10.78 4.43 12.28
N TYR A 154 -10.85 3.14 11.94
CA TYR A 154 -9.86 2.48 11.10
C TYR A 154 -10.19 2.69 9.63
N MET A 155 -9.20 3.09 8.85
CA MET A 155 -9.32 3.29 7.41
C MET A 155 -8.00 2.89 6.74
N ASP A 156 -8.08 2.34 5.54
CA ASP A 156 -6.93 2.09 4.67
C ASP A 156 -6.53 3.37 3.91
N ASN A 157 -7.49 4.25 3.68
CA ASN A 157 -7.34 5.46 2.88
C ASN A 157 -7.46 6.73 3.75
N MET A 158 -6.31 7.36 4.02
CA MET A 158 -6.25 8.60 4.80
C MET A 158 -6.95 9.80 4.15
N SER A 159 -7.34 9.74 2.88
CA SER A 159 -8.13 10.82 2.28
C SER A 159 -9.53 10.94 2.87
N ASP A 160 -10.05 9.89 3.50
CA ASP A 160 -11.37 9.90 4.16
C ASP A 160 -11.35 10.65 5.51
N LYS A 161 -10.16 10.86 6.09
CA LYS A 161 -9.97 11.44 7.41
C LYS A 161 -10.73 12.75 7.61
N SER A 162 -10.55 13.72 6.72
CA SER A 162 -11.13 15.07 6.90
C SER A 162 -12.66 15.04 6.91
N MET A 163 -13.26 14.18 6.08
CA MET A 163 -14.72 14.03 6.02
C MET A 163 -15.26 13.30 7.25
N LEU A 164 -14.54 12.29 7.74
CA LEU A 164 -14.88 11.61 8.99
C LEU A 164 -14.78 12.54 10.20
N GLU A 165 -13.73 13.35 10.29
CA GLU A 165 -13.57 14.38 11.35
C GLU A 165 -14.67 15.46 11.26
N GLU A 166 -15.15 15.81 10.06
CA GLU A 166 -16.27 16.73 9.87
C GLU A 166 -17.58 16.14 10.43
N ILE A 167 -17.87 14.87 10.10
CA ILE A 167 -19.11 14.19 10.50
C ILE A 167 -19.08 13.82 11.98
N PHE A 168 -17.97 13.27 12.48
CA PHE A 168 -17.80 12.75 13.83
C PHE A 168 -16.78 13.60 14.60
N GLN A 169 -17.25 14.72 15.16
CA GLN A 169 -16.39 15.65 15.92
C GLN A 169 -15.72 15.01 17.15
N SER A 170 -16.27 13.89 17.65
CA SER A 170 -15.66 13.07 18.70
C SER A 170 -14.26 12.55 18.32
N LEU A 171 -13.97 12.38 17.03
CA LEU A 171 -12.64 11.97 16.54
C LEU A 171 -11.55 13.03 16.77
N LEU A 172 -11.92 14.26 17.12
CA LEU A 172 -10.99 15.35 17.41
C LEU A 172 -10.79 15.58 18.92
N ALA A 173 -11.61 14.96 19.77
CA ALA A 173 -11.59 15.18 21.20
C ALA A 173 -10.33 14.56 21.83
N ASP A 174 -9.52 15.37 22.52
CA ASP A 174 -8.32 14.96 23.25
C ASP A 174 -7.29 14.16 22.42
N VAL A 175 -7.30 14.32 21.09
CA VAL A 175 -6.37 13.61 20.20
C VAL A 175 -5.03 14.34 20.11
N VAL A 176 -3.97 13.69 20.58
CA VAL A 176 -2.58 14.08 20.32
C VAL A 176 -2.02 13.20 19.21
N ALA A 177 -1.74 13.79 18.06
CA ALA A 177 -1.12 13.06 16.96
C ALA A 177 0.24 12.50 17.39
N VAL A 178 0.39 11.18 17.37
CA VAL A 178 1.68 10.52 17.61
C VAL A 178 2.59 10.87 16.45
N LYS A 179 3.57 11.75 16.69
CA LYS A 179 4.58 12.06 15.67
C LYS A 179 5.45 10.83 15.45
N LYS A 180 5.56 10.40 14.19
CA LYS A 180 6.52 9.37 13.77
C LYS A 180 7.93 9.81 14.22
N TYR A 181 8.63 8.96 14.96
CA TYR A 181 9.95 9.23 15.58
C TYR A 181 9.99 10.35 16.62
N ALA A 182 8.92 10.52 17.40
CA ALA A 182 8.88 11.51 18.50
C ALA A 182 9.97 11.31 19.57
N ASP A 183 10.55 10.11 19.64
CA ASP A 183 11.65 9.72 20.54
C ASP A 183 13.03 10.17 20.06
N LEU A 184 13.18 10.56 18.78
CA LEU A 184 14.45 11.04 18.23
C LEU A 184 14.60 12.56 18.43
N PRO A 185 15.84 13.05 18.65
CA PRO A 185 16.10 14.49 18.68
C PRO A 185 15.71 15.14 17.35
N THR A 186 15.15 16.34 17.40
CA THR A 186 14.81 17.10 16.20
C THR A 186 16.07 17.50 15.43
N PHE A 187 16.03 17.39 14.10
CA PHE A 187 17.10 17.91 13.24
C PHE A 187 17.13 19.43 13.33
N VAL A 188 18.32 20.00 13.54
CA VAL A 188 18.54 21.45 13.63
C VAL A 188 19.78 21.79 12.82
N ILE A 189 19.69 22.84 11.99
CA ILE A 189 20.84 23.40 11.29
C ILE A 189 21.79 24.01 12.33
N GLU A 190 23.05 23.60 12.31
CA GLU A 190 24.03 24.05 13.31
C GLU A 190 24.36 25.54 13.13
N ASP A 191 24.62 26.25 14.24
CA ASP A 191 24.87 27.71 14.25
C ASP A 191 26.03 28.18 13.34
N ARG A 192 26.97 27.28 13.01
CA ARG A 192 28.07 27.58 12.10
C ARG A 192 27.64 27.67 10.63
N VAL A 193 26.52 27.04 10.28
CA VAL A 193 26.02 26.94 8.92
C VAL A 193 25.25 28.23 8.59
N LYS A 194 25.67 28.91 7.52
CA LYS A 194 25.12 30.19 7.13
C LYS A 194 24.01 30.03 6.09
N ILE A 195 22.82 30.51 6.41
CA ILE A 195 21.69 30.60 5.46
C ILE A 195 21.72 31.97 4.78
N SER A 196 21.72 32.01 3.45
CA SER A 196 21.69 33.24 2.65
C SER A 196 20.57 33.18 1.61
N VAL A 197 19.67 34.16 1.63
CA VAL A 197 18.66 34.35 0.58
C VAL A 197 19.27 35.23 -0.51
N LEU A 198 19.32 34.74 -1.75
CA LEU A 198 19.93 35.44 -2.90
C LEU A 198 18.87 35.64 -3.98
N ASP A 199 18.40 36.87 -4.15
CA ASP A 199 17.26 37.25 -5.00
C ASP A 199 17.66 37.97 -6.31
N SER A 200 18.97 38.14 -6.57
CA SER A 200 19.47 38.82 -7.77
C SER A 200 20.39 37.92 -8.59
N THR A 201 20.34 38.03 -9.93
CA THR A 201 21.23 37.27 -10.83
C THR A 201 22.71 37.41 -10.44
N ALA A 202 23.14 38.63 -10.07
CA ALA A 202 24.53 38.89 -9.71
C ALA A 202 24.96 38.18 -8.42
N SER A 203 24.11 38.22 -7.38
CA SER A 203 24.41 37.53 -6.11
C SER A 203 24.39 36.02 -6.28
N ILE A 204 23.43 35.49 -7.03
CA ILE A 204 23.35 34.06 -7.36
C ILE A 204 24.59 33.64 -8.16
N ASP A 205 24.94 34.37 -9.22
CA ASP A 205 26.07 34.02 -10.06
C ASP A 205 27.40 34.03 -9.29
N ASN A 206 27.59 34.98 -8.37
CA ASN A 206 28.79 35.02 -7.54
C ASN A 206 28.88 33.84 -6.58
N ALA A 207 27.76 33.45 -5.95
CA ALA A 207 27.73 32.30 -5.04
C ALA A 207 27.94 30.99 -5.79
N MET A 208 27.26 30.78 -6.91
CA MET A 208 27.39 29.55 -7.70
C MET A 208 28.78 29.42 -8.33
N ARG A 209 29.40 30.53 -8.76
CA ARG A 209 30.79 30.54 -9.23
C ARG A 209 31.75 30.10 -8.14
N ALA A 210 31.58 30.59 -6.91
CA ALA A 210 32.42 30.19 -5.79
C ALA A 210 32.37 28.67 -5.55
N ILE A 211 31.18 28.05 -5.63
CA ILE A 211 31.03 26.58 -5.54
C ILE A 211 31.74 25.88 -6.71
N VAL A 212 31.55 26.38 -7.94
CA VAL A 212 32.16 25.79 -9.14
C VAL A 212 33.68 25.91 -9.13
N ASP A 213 34.24 26.99 -8.57
CA ASP A 213 35.68 27.20 -8.44
C ASP A 213 36.35 26.17 -7.52
N ASP A 214 35.58 25.52 -6.62
CA ASP A 214 36.06 24.46 -5.73
C ASP A 214 36.06 23.05 -6.39
N VAL A 215 35.59 22.93 -7.63
CA VAL A 215 35.62 21.65 -8.37
C VAL A 215 37.08 21.21 -8.63
N PRO A 216 37.48 20.01 -8.18
CA PRO A 216 38.85 19.52 -8.36
C PRO A 216 39.27 19.39 -9.83
N HIS A 217 40.52 19.74 -10.14
CA HIS A 217 41.07 19.61 -11.51
C HIS A 217 41.54 18.19 -11.87
N ASP A 218 41.57 17.27 -10.90
CA ASP A 218 42.07 15.90 -11.07
C ASP A 218 40.98 14.90 -11.49
N GLY A 219 39.81 15.40 -11.91
CA GLY A 219 38.65 14.59 -12.26
C GLY A 219 37.85 14.10 -11.06
N GLY A 220 38.09 14.68 -9.88
CA GLY A 220 37.24 14.52 -8.71
C GLY A 220 35.87 15.20 -8.86
N TYR A 221 35.10 15.18 -7.78
CA TYR A 221 33.78 15.81 -7.74
C TYR A 221 33.55 16.49 -6.40
N ILE A 222 32.64 17.45 -6.40
CA ILE A 222 32.02 18.01 -5.19
C ILE A 222 30.55 17.62 -5.14
N VAL A 223 29.94 17.76 -3.97
CA VAL A 223 28.52 17.45 -3.76
C VAL A 223 27.81 18.62 -3.14
N VAL A 224 26.64 18.94 -3.67
CA VAL A 224 25.71 19.90 -3.10
C VAL A 224 24.42 19.20 -2.70
N GLY A 225 23.86 19.59 -1.56
CA GLY A 225 22.46 19.27 -1.25
C GLY A 225 21.56 20.15 -2.12
N PHE A 226 20.59 19.56 -2.79
CA PHE A 226 19.72 20.26 -3.75
C PHE A 226 18.26 19.93 -3.49
N ASP A 227 17.43 20.97 -3.50
CA ASP A 227 15.96 20.85 -3.52
C ASP A 227 15.33 22.01 -4.29
N SER A 228 14.02 21.95 -4.55
CA SER A 228 13.26 23.06 -5.12
C SER A 228 11.82 23.15 -4.61
N GLU A 229 11.27 24.36 -4.55
CA GLU A 229 9.89 24.61 -4.11
C GLU A 229 9.08 25.36 -5.18
N TRP A 230 7.77 25.11 -5.21
CA TRP A 230 6.81 25.70 -6.15
C TRP A 230 5.47 25.96 -5.47
N ASN A 231 4.70 26.93 -5.99
CA ASN A 231 3.37 27.22 -5.46
C ASN A 231 2.45 25.99 -5.58
N ILE A 232 1.80 25.64 -4.47
CA ILE A 232 0.80 24.57 -4.44
C ILE A 232 -0.59 25.20 -4.26
N GLU A 233 -1.52 24.88 -5.17
CA GLU A 233 -2.93 25.17 -4.97
C GLU A 233 -3.62 23.93 -4.40
N THR A 234 -4.30 24.09 -3.27
CA THR A 234 -5.10 23.02 -2.66
C THR A 234 -6.59 23.32 -2.80
N GLY A 235 -7.37 22.34 -3.26
CA GLY A 235 -8.82 22.43 -3.30
C GLY A 235 -9.46 22.37 -1.90
N HIS A 236 -10.77 22.57 -1.83
CA HIS A 236 -11.52 22.61 -0.56
C HIS A 236 -11.38 21.34 0.31
N ALA A 237 -11.03 20.19 -0.29
CA ALA A 237 -10.77 18.93 0.41
C ALA A 237 -9.29 18.74 0.83
N GLY A 238 -8.46 19.79 0.76
CA GLY A 238 -7.02 19.72 1.10
C GLY A 238 -6.16 18.92 0.12
N ARG A 239 -6.73 18.48 -1.02
CA ARG A 239 -6.01 17.82 -2.10
C ARG A 239 -5.33 18.84 -2.99
N VAL A 240 -4.12 18.53 -3.45
CA VAL A 240 -3.39 19.37 -4.41
C VAL A 240 -4.13 19.36 -5.75
N THR A 241 -4.62 20.52 -6.18
CA THR A 241 -5.35 20.69 -7.44
C THR A 241 -4.44 21.20 -8.56
N ARG A 242 -3.38 21.94 -8.21
CA ARG A 242 -2.43 22.47 -9.19
C ARG A 242 -1.04 22.59 -8.56
N ARG A 243 -0.02 22.30 -9.36
CA ARG A 243 1.39 22.59 -9.06
C ARG A 243 1.87 23.72 -9.96
N GLY A 244 2.48 24.73 -9.37
CA GLY A 244 3.10 25.84 -10.09
C GLY A 244 4.42 25.45 -10.75
N SER A 245 5.06 26.43 -11.39
CA SER A 245 6.45 26.31 -11.83
C SER A 245 7.41 26.44 -10.64
N THR A 246 8.62 25.91 -10.76
CA THR A 246 9.70 26.13 -9.79
C THR A 246 9.83 27.62 -9.46
N ALA A 247 9.81 27.95 -8.19
CA ALA A 247 9.86 29.33 -7.68
C ALA A 247 11.11 29.58 -6.83
N VAL A 248 11.52 28.58 -6.05
CA VAL A 248 12.71 28.64 -5.21
C VAL A 248 13.60 27.43 -5.47
N VAL A 249 14.90 27.64 -5.54
CA VAL A 249 15.91 26.56 -5.56
C VAL A 249 16.74 26.66 -4.30
N GLN A 250 17.06 25.54 -3.67
CA GLN A 250 17.90 25.49 -2.47
C GLN A 250 19.16 24.69 -2.73
N ILE A 251 20.31 25.24 -2.34
CA ILE A 251 21.62 24.62 -2.54
C ILE A 251 22.41 24.70 -1.23
N ALA A 252 22.73 23.55 -0.65
CA ALA A 252 23.64 23.44 0.49
C ALA A 252 25.02 22.98 0.01
N TYR A 253 26.07 23.69 0.41
CA TYR A 253 27.45 23.34 0.12
C TYR A 253 28.35 23.75 1.29
N GLU A 254 29.11 22.79 1.82
CA GLU A 254 29.87 22.95 3.06
C GLU A 254 29.01 23.54 4.20
N ASP A 255 29.49 24.60 4.86
CA ASP A 255 28.77 25.33 5.91
C ASP A 255 27.91 26.49 5.35
N ASN A 256 27.50 26.45 4.07
CA ASN A 256 26.64 27.47 3.46
C ASN A 256 25.37 26.86 2.85
N ILE A 257 24.24 27.53 3.05
CA ILE A 257 22.96 27.20 2.44
C ILE A 257 22.45 28.43 1.69
N TYR A 258 22.18 28.26 0.40
CA TYR A 258 21.67 29.30 -0.47
C TYR A 258 20.21 29.01 -0.82
N VAL A 259 19.32 29.92 -0.44
CA VAL A 259 17.91 29.91 -0.85
C VAL A 259 17.76 30.92 -1.98
N LEU A 260 17.34 30.46 -3.15
CA LEU A 260 17.34 31.23 -4.39
C LEU A 260 15.89 31.45 -4.88
N PRO A 261 15.21 32.56 -4.52
CA PRO A 261 13.92 32.91 -5.11
C PRO A 261 14.12 33.33 -6.57
N ILE A 262 13.94 32.39 -7.50
CA ILE A 262 14.22 32.57 -8.94
C ILE A 262 12.95 32.65 -9.80
N GLY A 263 11.76 32.53 -9.21
CA GLY A 263 10.49 32.50 -9.93
C GLY A 263 10.31 33.64 -10.94
N ASP A 264 10.57 34.89 -10.54
CA ASP A 264 10.47 36.06 -11.42
C ASP A 264 11.50 36.05 -12.55
N MET A 265 12.71 35.51 -12.31
CA MET A 265 13.75 35.37 -13.32
C MET A 265 13.31 34.36 -14.38
N LEU A 266 12.80 33.20 -13.94
CA LEU A 266 12.30 32.14 -14.82
C LEU A 266 11.09 32.62 -15.62
N ALA A 267 10.15 33.33 -15.00
CA ALA A 267 9.00 33.93 -15.69
C ALA A 267 9.42 34.94 -16.77
N SER A 268 10.58 35.59 -16.59
CA SER A 268 11.19 36.49 -17.57
C SER A 268 12.04 35.76 -18.63
N GLY A 269 12.04 34.42 -18.63
CA GLY A 269 12.82 33.60 -19.56
C GLY A 269 14.32 33.62 -19.28
N HIS A 270 14.73 33.92 -18.05
CA HIS A 270 16.13 34.07 -17.67
C HIS A 270 16.50 33.19 -16.48
N ILE A 271 17.56 32.39 -16.62
CA ILE A 271 18.20 31.67 -15.53
C ILE A 271 19.61 32.23 -15.32
N PRO A 272 20.07 32.46 -14.07
CA PRO A 272 21.45 32.89 -13.80
C PRO A 272 22.47 31.93 -14.42
N GLN A 273 23.48 32.49 -15.07
CA GLN A 273 24.38 31.72 -15.95
C GLN A 273 25.26 30.75 -15.17
N GLN A 274 25.69 31.12 -13.95
CA GLN A 274 26.52 30.24 -13.12
C GLN A 274 25.68 29.17 -12.43
N LEU A 275 24.41 29.45 -12.11
CA LEU A 275 23.47 28.41 -11.69
C LEU A 275 23.29 27.38 -12.80
N LEU A 276 23.10 27.83 -14.04
CA LEU A 276 23.03 26.94 -15.20
C LEU A 276 24.31 26.13 -15.39
N SER A 277 25.48 26.75 -15.20
CA SER A 277 26.78 26.05 -15.26
C SER A 277 26.87 24.95 -14.21
N LEU A 278 26.51 25.25 -12.96
CA LEU A 278 26.53 24.30 -11.85
C LEU A 278 25.59 23.11 -12.10
N LEU A 279 24.37 23.36 -12.60
CA LEU A 279 23.39 22.31 -12.90
C LEU A 279 23.85 21.37 -14.03
N ARG A 280 24.66 21.90 -14.96
CA ARG A 280 25.20 21.16 -16.11
C ARG A 280 26.54 20.48 -15.85
N ASP A 281 27.23 20.82 -14.77
CA ASP A 281 28.51 20.22 -14.46
C ASP A 281 28.33 18.81 -13.90
N GLY A 282 29.02 17.83 -14.51
CA GLY A 282 29.01 16.44 -14.07
C GLY A 282 29.91 16.16 -12.86
N GLN A 283 30.79 17.10 -12.51
CA GLN A 283 31.63 17.06 -11.31
C GLN A 283 30.96 17.73 -10.11
N VAL A 284 29.82 18.39 -10.30
CA VAL A 284 28.97 18.86 -9.20
C VAL A 284 27.79 17.92 -9.07
N LEU A 285 27.83 17.04 -8.08
CA LEU A 285 26.76 16.08 -7.81
C LEU A 285 25.64 16.77 -7.02
N LYS A 286 24.40 16.68 -7.50
CA LYS A 286 23.22 17.26 -6.85
C LYS A 286 22.53 16.16 -6.05
N ALA A 287 22.66 16.16 -4.72
CA ALA A 287 22.06 15.15 -3.85
C ALA A 287 20.75 15.66 -3.23
N GLY A 288 19.68 14.88 -3.34
CA GLY A 288 18.37 15.22 -2.78
C GLY A 288 17.41 14.03 -2.77
N HIS A 289 16.22 14.21 -2.19
CA HIS A 289 15.15 13.20 -2.24
C HIS A 289 14.30 13.44 -3.48
N LEU A 290 14.15 12.43 -4.35
CA LEU A 290 13.43 12.56 -5.62
C LEU A 290 13.94 13.69 -6.54
N VAL A 291 15.21 14.09 -6.36
CA VAL A 291 15.87 15.26 -6.98
C VAL A 291 15.76 15.33 -8.50
N SER A 292 15.66 14.19 -9.18
CA SER A 292 15.46 14.14 -10.63
C SER A 292 14.14 14.78 -11.08
N GLY A 293 13.12 14.77 -10.22
CA GLY A 293 11.86 15.48 -10.43
C GLY A 293 12.05 16.99 -10.38
N ASP A 294 12.74 17.49 -9.37
CA ASP A 294 13.02 18.91 -9.15
C ASP A 294 13.87 19.49 -10.28
N LEU A 295 14.95 18.79 -10.65
CA LEU A 295 15.80 19.18 -11.78
C LEU A 295 15.02 19.24 -13.09
N ARG A 296 14.09 18.30 -13.34
CA ARG A 296 13.26 18.29 -14.56
C ARG A 296 12.24 19.43 -14.57
N GLN A 297 11.64 19.74 -13.42
CA GLN A 297 10.73 20.87 -13.30
C GLN A 297 11.48 22.18 -13.55
N LEU A 298 12.65 22.36 -12.94
CA LEU A 298 13.50 23.52 -13.13
C LEU A 298 13.98 23.66 -14.59
N GLU A 299 14.36 22.55 -15.23
CA GLU A 299 14.76 22.54 -16.64
C GLU A 299 13.64 23.02 -17.56
N THR A 300 12.42 22.55 -17.29
CA THR A 300 11.22 22.97 -18.02
C THR A 300 10.91 24.45 -17.77
N ALA A 301 10.93 24.88 -16.50
CA ALA A 301 10.67 26.25 -16.09
C ALA A 301 11.69 27.26 -16.65
N SER A 302 12.94 26.84 -16.83
CA SER A 302 14.02 27.65 -17.39
C SER A 302 14.10 27.61 -18.92
N GLY A 303 13.14 26.95 -19.59
CA GLY A 303 13.08 26.86 -21.06
C GLY A 303 14.26 26.11 -21.68
N GLN A 304 14.94 25.27 -20.91
CA GLN A 304 16.10 24.53 -21.39
C GLN A 304 15.68 23.25 -22.14
N GLN A 305 16.59 22.72 -22.95
CA GLN A 305 16.37 21.46 -23.64
C GLN A 305 16.28 20.31 -22.63
N ARG A 306 15.44 19.32 -22.93
CA ARG A 306 15.29 18.14 -22.09
C ARG A 306 16.62 17.40 -21.89
N ASN A 307 16.94 17.02 -20.65
CA ASN A 307 18.17 16.34 -20.25
C ASN A 307 19.45 17.19 -20.49
N SER A 308 19.33 18.51 -20.52
CA SER A 308 20.45 19.42 -20.50
C SER A 308 21.13 19.51 -19.13
N PHE A 309 20.40 19.29 -18.04
CA PHE A 309 20.96 19.22 -16.69
C PHE A 309 21.53 17.83 -16.41
N MET A 310 22.60 17.78 -15.61
CA MET A 310 23.18 16.51 -15.17
C MET A 310 22.28 15.86 -14.13
N GLU A 311 22.18 14.54 -14.20
CA GLU A 311 21.35 13.74 -13.29
C GLU A 311 21.77 13.94 -11.82
N GLY A 312 20.77 14.02 -10.93
CA GLY A 312 20.99 14.12 -9.50
C GLY A 312 21.15 12.74 -8.85
N ILE A 313 21.67 12.73 -7.63
CA ILE A 313 21.78 11.55 -6.78
C ILE A 313 20.55 11.49 -5.88
N ASP A 314 19.63 10.57 -6.20
CA ASP A 314 18.50 10.26 -5.34
C ASP A 314 18.99 9.54 -4.06
N LEU A 315 18.81 10.19 -2.91
CA LEU A 315 19.35 9.73 -1.65
C LEU A 315 18.77 8.39 -1.18
N ALA A 316 17.50 8.11 -1.46
CA ALA A 316 16.88 6.85 -1.08
C ALA A 316 17.44 5.68 -1.90
N SER A 317 17.61 5.88 -3.20
CA SER A 317 18.27 4.92 -4.09
C SER A 317 19.72 4.72 -3.71
N PHE A 318 20.45 5.81 -3.45
CA PHE A 318 21.85 5.79 -3.02
C PHE A 318 22.02 5.03 -1.69
N ALA A 319 21.19 5.30 -0.68
CA ALA A 319 21.21 4.57 0.59
C ALA A 319 20.89 3.06 0.42
N LYS A 320 20.00 2.72 -0.51
CA LYS A 320 19.64 1.33 -0.81
C LYS A 320 20.77 0.58 -1.52
N GLU A 321 21.47 1.21 -2.45
CA GLU A 321 22.65 0.65 -3.11
C GLU A 321 23.79 0.39 -2.11
N HIS A 322 23.87 1.22 -1.08
CA HIS A 322 24.78 1.04 0.07
C HIS A 322 24.26 0.04 1.12
N PHE A 323 23.10 -0.59 0.89
CA PHE A 323 22.46 -1.54 1.80
C PHE A 323 22.17 -1.00 3.21
N LEU A 324 21.98 0.31 3.34
CA LEU A 324 21.62 0.98 4.59
C LEU A 324 20.11 0.92 4.84
N ILE A 325 19.33 0.81 3.76
CA ILE A 325 17.87 0.63 3.78
C ILE A 325 17.45 -0.47 2.81
N SER A 326 16.26 -1.04 3.00
CA SER A 326 15.72 -2.09 2.13
C SER A 326 14.77 -1.58 1.04
N ASN A 327 14.14 -0.43 1.25
CA ASN A 327 13.17 0.16 0.34
C ASN A 327 13.58 1.60 0.01
N ALA A 328 13.56 1.97 -1.28
CA ALA A 328 13.83 3.33 -1.74
C ALA A 328 12.56 4.19 -1.79
N CYS A 329 11.36 3.60 -1.69
CA CYS A 329 10.11 4.33 -1.53
C CYS A 329 9.95 4.74 -0.06
N ILE A 330 10.74 5.71 0.37
CA ILE A 330 10.77 6.22 1.74
C ILE A 330 10.93 7.73 1.71
N SER A 331 10.31 8.45 2.65
CA SER A 331 10.38 9.92 2.71
C SER A 331 11.76 10.41 3.17
N LEU A 332 12.10 11.67 2.85
CA LEU A 332 13.29 12.34 3.38
C LEU A 332 13.31 12.33 4.92
N ALA A 333 12.16 12.55 5.57
CA ALA A 333 12.03 12.52 7.02
C ALA A 333 12.32 11.14 7.62
N ASP A 334 11.83 10.07 6.97
CA ASP A 334 12.12 8.70 7.36
C ASP A 334 13.59 8.34 7.13
N LEU A 335 14.18 8.77 6.01
CA LEU A 335 15.60 8.56 5.73
C LEU A 335 16.50 9.25 6.76
N THR A 336 16.13 10.49 7.15
CA THR A 336 16.78 11.26 8.23
C THR A 336 16.71 10.52 9.56
N ALA A 337 15.53 10.01 9.93
CA ALA A 337 15.35 9.25 11.16
C ALA A 337 16.17 7.95 11.17
N LEU A 338 16.22 7.23 10.05
CA LEU A 338 16.94 5.98 9.94
C LEU A 338 18.46 6.16 9.96
N LEU A 339 18.98 7.14 9.22
CA LEU A 339 20.43 7.29 9.00
C LEU A 339 21.08 8.30 9.95
N LEU A 340 20.46 9.46 10.17
CA LEU A 340 21.00 10.51 11.06
C LEU A 340 20.51 10.37 12.52
N LYS A 341 19.55 9.47 12.79
CA LYS A 341 18.92 9.29 14.11
C LYS A 341 18.28 10.59 14.63
N GLN A 342 17.75 11.39 13.72
CA GLN A 342 17.10 12.67 14.00
C GLN A 342 15.73 12.74 13.33
N CYS A 343 14.77 13.40 13.97
CA CYS A 343 13.44 13.63 13.42
C CYS A 343 13.44 14.95 12.62
N LEU A 344 13.14 14.88 11.33
CA LEU A 344 12.99 16.07 10.49
C LEU A 344 11.64 16.77 10.82
N PRO A 345 11.62 18.09 11.09
CA PRO A 345 10.39 18.82 11.37
C PRO A 345 9.38 18.73 10.20
N LYS A 346 8.18 18.21 10.47
CA LYS A 346 7.11 18.18 9.46
C LYS A 346 6.40 19.54 9.39
N ASN A 347 6.92 20.45 8.57
CA ASN A 347 6.31 21.77 8.36
C ASN A 347 5.30 21.72 7.20
N ARG A 348 4.16 21.05 7.43
CA ARG A 348 3.14 20.85 6.38
C ARG A 348 2.68 22.18 5.76
N ALA A 349 2.54 23.24 6.55
CA ALA A 349 2.09 24.55 6.09
C ALA A 349 3.01 25.13 4.99
N GLU A 350 4.33 25.06 5.18
CA GLU A 350 5.29 25.58 4.22
C GLU A 350 5.36 24.70 2.97
N ARG A 351 5.39 23.38 3.14
CA ARG A 351 5.40 22.41 2.03
C ARG A 351 4.22 22.58 1.05
N ILE A 352 3.05 22.99 1.54
CA ILE A 352 1.85 23.20 0.71
C ILE A 352 1.54 24.67 0.47
N SER A 353 2.51 25.56 0.70
CA SER A 353 2.33 27.00 0.53
C SER A 353 2.03 27.36 -0.93
N SER A 354 1.09 28.29 -1.10
CA SER A 354 0.80 28.93 -2.39
C SER A 354 1.70 30.14 -2.65
N ASN A 355 2.61 30.46 -1.74
CA ASN A 355 3.32 31.74 -1.66
C ASN A 355 4.85 31.57 -1.81
N TRP A 356 5.29 30.51 -2.50
CA TRP A 356 6.72 30.30 -2.81
C TRP A 356 7.23 31.25 -3.89
N SER A 357 6.34 31.80 -4.72
CA SER A 357 6.65 32.81 -5.73
C SER A 357 6.54 34.25 -5.19
N ASP A 358 6.25 34.43 -3.89
CA ASP A 358 6.22 35.76 -3.30
C ASP A 358 7.64 36.34 -3.26
N ARG A 359 7.74 37.66 -3.44
CA ARG A 359 9.02 38.36 -3.49
C ARG A 359 9.83 38.20 -2.20
N ASP A 360 9.14 38.23 -1.06
CA ASP A 360 9.72 38.15 0.27
C ASP A 360 9.25 36.84 0.92
N LEU A 361 10.16 35.87 1.04
CA LEU A 361 9.88 34.62 1.77
C LEU A 361 9.82 34.87 3.27
N THR A 362 8.91 34.19 3.95
CA THR A 362 8.85 34.22 5.42
C THR A 362 10.03 33.48 6.04
N GLU A 363 10.38 33.79 7.29
CA GLU A 363 11.44 33.07 8.02
C GLU A 363 11.13 31.56 8.10
N ALA A 364 9.87 31.18 8.24
CA ALA A 364 9.46 29.76 8.27
C ALA A 364 9.73 29.05 6.94
N GLN A 365 9.42 29.70 5.80
CA GLN A 365 9.74 29.19 4.47
C GLN A 365 11.26 29.09 4.26
N ILE A 366 12.02 30.11 4.67
CA ILE A 366 13.48 30.12 4.54
C ILE A 366 14.09 28.95 5.34
N GLN A 367 13.67 28.76 6.60
CA GLN A 367 14.18 27.69 7.45
C GLN A 367 13.80 26.31 6.92
N TYR A 368 12.55 26.13 6.46
CA TYR A 368 12.10 24.88 5.86
C TYR A 368 12.93 24.53 4.61
N ALA A 369 13.01 25.46 3.66
CA ALA A 369 13.74 25.31 2.41
C ALA A 369 15.25 25.04 2.66
N ALA A 370 15.85 25.77 3.61
CA ALA A 370 17.25 25.55 3.99
C ALA A 370 17.47 24.18 4.62
N CYS A 371 16.53 23.71 5.44
CA CYS A 371 16.59 22.43 6.13
C CYS A 371 16.61 21.26 5.13
N ASP A 372 15.77 21.27 4.11
CA ASP A 372 15.65 20.17 3.14
C ASP A 372 16.92 20.01 2.28
N ALA A 373 17.52 21.11 1.81
CA ALA A 373 18.81 21.06 1.11
C ALA A 373 19.96 20.64 2.05
N HIS A 374 19.99 21.15 3.28
CA HIS A 374 21.08 20.84 4.21
C HIS A 374 21.05 19.39 4.69
N VAL A 375 19.89 18.88 5.09
CA VAL A 375 19.76 17.49 5.50
C VAL A 375 20.08 16.54 4.35
N SER A 376 19.78 16.93 3.10
CA SER A 376 20.16 16.17 1.92
C SER A 376 21.69 16.03 1.76
N LEU A 377 22.44 17.12 2.00
CA LEU A 377 23.90 17.08 2.02
C LEU A 377 24.43 16.22 3.18
N CYS A 378 23.87 16.36 4.37
CA CYS A 378 24.24 15.56 5.54
C CYS A 378 24.01 14.06 5.29
N LEU A 379 22.87 13.70 4.70
CA LEU A 379 22.53 12.33 4.34
C LEU A 379 23.49 11.76 3.30
N PHE A 380 23.81 12.50 2.25
CA PHE A 380 24.81 12.07 1.28
C PHE A 380 26.14 11.74 1.97
N ASN A 381 26.62 12.65 2.82
CA ASN A 381 27.87 12.46 3.56
C ASN A 381 27.81 11.25 4.49
N GLU A 382 26.69 11.01 5.18
CA GLU A 382 26.51 9.85 6.05
C GLU A 382 26.48 8.52 5.26
N ILE A 383 25.80 8.49 4.10
CA ILE A 383 25.78 7.32 3.22
C ILE A 383 27.19 7.06 2.68
N ASN A 384 27.90 8.11 2.25
CA ASN A 384 29.22 8.01 1.63
C ASN A 384 30.32 7.56 2.61
N LYS A 385 30.13 7.72 3.93
CA LYS A 385 31.00 7.09 4.95
C LYS A 385 31.03 5.56 4.87
N ASN A 386 30.04 4.95 4.22
CA ASN A 386 29.91 3.51 4.06
C ASN A 386 30.21 3.11 2.61
N PRO A 387 31.47 2.84 2.23
CA PRO A 387 31.82 2.37 0.88
C PRO A 387 30.91 1.25 0.36
N LEU A 388 30.60 1.33 -0.94
CA LEU A 388 29.81 0.31 -1.62
C LEU A 388 30.41 -1.09 -1.39
N PRO A 389 29.62 -2.08 -0.95
CA PRO A 389 30.12 -3.42 -0.75
C PRO A 389 30.64 -4.05 -2.05
N VAL A 390 31.90 -4.50 -2.05
CA VAL A 390 32.60 -4.99 -3.25
C VAL A 390 32.60 -6.51 -3.30
N LEU A 391 32.73 -7.10 -4.49
CA LEU A 391 32.91 -8.54 -4.65
C LEU A 391 34.19 -9.00 -3.94
N LEU A 392 34.11 -10.17 -3.30
CA LEU A 392 35.20 -10.74 -2.51
C LEU A 392 36.33 -11.26 -3.43
N SER A 393 37.45 -10.54 -3.46
CA SER A 393 38.69 -10.94 -4.13
C SER A 393 39.33 -12.17 -3.47
N PRO A 394 40.01 -13.06 -4.22
CA PRO A 394 40.79 -14.16 -3.64
C PRO A 394 41.81 -13.71 -2.58
N ASP A 395 42.30 -12.47 -2.69
CA ASP A 395 43.35 -11.92 -1.84
C ASP A 395 42.83 -11.26 -0.55
N ASN A 396 41.52 -11.23 -0.33
CA ASN A 396 40.97 -10.65 0.90
C ASN A 396 41.49 -11.42 2.13
N PRO A 397 42.07 -10.72 3.13
CA PRO A 397 42.59 -11.39 4.32
C PRO A 397 41.42 -11.95 5.15
N PRO A 398 41.63 -13.04 5.89
CA PRO A 398 40.63 -13.46 6.86
C PRO A 398 40.39 -12.39 7.92
N GLY A 399 39.18 -12.36 8.46
CA GLY A 399 38.67 -11.25 9.27
C GLY A 399 38.08 -10.09 8.44
N THR A 400 38.16 -10.13 7.10
CA THR A 400 37.48 -9.14 6.23
C THR A 400 35.98 -9.12 6.57
N PRO A 401 35.39 -7.97 6.94
CA PRO A 401 33.95 -7.86 7.21
C PRO A 401 33.13 -8.10 5.95
N LEU A 402 32.06 -8.89 6.06
CA LEU A 402 31.21 -9.32 4.95
C LEU A 402 29.73 -9.09 5.27
N ILE A 403 28.99 -8.72 4.23
CA ILE A 403 27.53 -8.89 4.19
C ILE A 403 27.17 -10.11 3.36
N ILE A 404 26.13 -10.82 3.77
CA ILE A 404 25.52 -11.93 3.04
C ILE A 404 24.23 -11.43 2.44
N LEU A 405 24.08 -11.62 1.14
CA LEU A 405 22.91 -11.21 0.36
C LEU A 405 22.02 -12.41 0.07
N ASN A 406 20.74 -12.13 -0.12
CA ASN A 406 19.79 -13.10 -0.66
C ASN A 406 20.08 -13.44 -2.13
N GLU A 407 19.34 -14.40 -2.70
CA GLU A 407 19.59 -14.94 -4.05
C GLU A 407 19.50 -13.89 -5.17
N ASN A 408 18.71 -12.82 -5.00
CA ASN A 408 18.59 -11.74 -5.98
C ASN A 408 19.57 -10.57 -5.73
N HIS A 409 20.46 -10.69 -4.74
CA HIS A 409 21.43 -9.67 -4.34
C HIS A 409 20.83 -8.32 -3.89
N LYS A 410 19.53 -8.26 -3.56
CA LYS A 410 18.85 -7.00 -3.19
C LYS A 410 18.73 -6.78 -1.68
N LYS A 411 18.92 -7.81 -0.86
CA LYS A 411 18.70 -7.71 0.60
C LYS A 411 19.82 -8.39 1.38
N VAL A 412 20.30 -7.72 2.42
CA VAL A 412 21.22 -8.31 3.39
C VAL A 412 20.46 -9.26 4.31
N VAL A 413 20.93 -10.50 4.42
CA VAL A 413 20.31 -11.54 5.25
C VAL A 413 21.09 -11.82 6.53
N ALA A 414 22.39 -11.56 6.52
CA ALA A 414 23.30 -11.72 7.65
C ALA A 414 24.59 -10.91 7.45
N ARG A 415 25.35 -10.73 8.53
CA ARG A 415 26.69 -10.12 8.57
C ARG A 415 27.66 -11.02 9.31
N GLY A 416 28.94 -10.92 8.96
CA GLY A 416 30.00 -11.71 9.56
C GLY A 416 31.37 -11.30 9.04
N CYS A 417 32.35 -12.17 9.19
CA CYS A 417 33.67 -11.98 8.60
C CYS A 417 34.15 -13.22 7.84
N LEU A 418 35.06 -13.00 6.89
CA LEU A 418 35.74 -14.10 6.22
C LEU A 418 36.49 -14.94 7.26
N ALA A 419 36.13 -16.22 7.41
CA ALA A 419 36.73 -17.07 8.42
C ALA A 419 38.24 -17.24 8.16
N MET A 420 39.04 -17.36 9.23
CA MET A 420 40.45 -17.77 9.14
C MET A 420 40.54 -19.03 8.29
N SER A 421 41.38 -18.98 7.24
CA SER A 421 41.51 -20.04 6.23
C SER A 421 41.50 -21.41 6.89
N SER A 422 40.34 -22.07 6.82
CA SER A 422 40.20 -23.42 7.32
C SER A 422 41.06 -24.29 6.41
N THR A 423 42.12 -24.88 6.95
CA THR A 423 42.90 -25.91 6.25
C THR A 423 42.04 -27.13 5.87
N ALA A 424 40.79 -27.20 6.32
CA ALA A 424 39.85 -28.24 5.94
C ALA A 424 39.28 -27.98 4.53
N ALA A 425 39.49 -28.96 3.64
CA ALA A 425 38.89 -29.00 2.31
C ALA A 425 37.34 -29.12 2.34
N VAL A 426 36.76 -29.44 3.50
CA VAL A 426 35.34 -29.71 3.70
C VAL A 426 34.86 -29.07 5.01
N VAL A 427 33.78 -28.29 4.96
CA VAL A 427 33.10 -27.68 6.14
C VAL A 427 31.62 -28.02 6.07
N ASP A 428 31.02 -28.52 7.15
CA ASP A 428 29.62 -29.03 7.20
C ASP A 428 29.28 -30.03 6.06
N GLY A 429 30.26 -30.88 5.69
CA GLY A 429 30.11 -31.82 4.57
C GLY A 429 30.13 -31.17 3.17
N ILE A 430 30.49 -29.89 3.07
CA ILE A 430 30.54 -29.12 1.83
C ILE A 430 31.99 -28.87 1.44
N ASN A 431 32.37 -29.30 0.23
CA ASN A 431 33.70 -29.02 -0.30
C ASN A 431 33.89 -27.51 -0.53
N ILE A 432 35.03 -26.99 -0.06
CA ILE A 432 35.46 -25.61 -0.30
C ILE A 432 36.11 -25.54 -1.68
N THR A 433 35.58 -24.65 -2.52
CA THR A 433 36.04 -24.40 -3.90
C THR A 433 36.39 -22.92 -4.08
N SER A 434 37.00 -22.55 -5.20
CA SER A 434 37.28 -21.14 -5.52
C SER A 434 36.03 -20.24 -5.55
N THR A 435 34.85 -20.84 -5.76
CA THR A 435 33.55 -20.15 -5.77
C THR A 435 32.86 -20.09 -4.40
N ARG A 436 33.47 -20.66 -3.36
CA ARG A 436 32.90 -20.72 -2.01
C ARG A 436 33.84 -20.07 -1.00
N ALA A 437 33.25 -19.50 0.04
CA ALA A 437 33.97 -18.95 1.17
C ALA A 437 33.30 -19.41 2.46
N VAL A 438 34.11 -19.63 3.49
CA VAL A 438 33.62 -19.85 4.85
C VAL A 438 33.45 -18.48 5.50
N VAL A 439 32.25 -18.23 6.02
CA VAL A 439 31.89 -16.98 6.69
C VAL A 439 31.52 -17.30 8.12
N GLU A 440 32.20 -16.67 9.06
CA GLU A 440 31.83 -16.67 10.47
C GLU A 440 30.74 -15.61 10.64
N VAL A 441 29.49 -16.05 10.80
CA VAL A 441 28.32 -15.17 10.91
C VAL A 441 28.23 -14.64 12.32
N HIS A 442 28.14 -13.32 12.45
CA HIS A 442 28.04 -12.63 13.75
C HIS A 442 26.62 -12.10 14.01
N GLU A 443 25.87 -11.79 12.96
CA GLU A 443 24.55 -11.20 13.05
C GLU A 443 23.61 -11.73 11.96
N VAL A 444 22.36 -12.01 12.30
CA VAL A 444 21.34 -12.57 11.40
C VAL A 444 20.15 -11.62 11.33
N PHE A 445 19.89 -11.07 10.14
CA PHE A 445 18.77 -10.15 9.90
C PHE A 445 17.51 -10.87 9.41
N VAL A 446 17.67 -12.01 8.73
CA VAL A 446 16.55 -12.79 8.19
C VAL A 446 16.68 -14.24 8.66
N PRO A 447 16.20 -14.59 9.87
CA PRO A 447 16.38 -15.93 10.45
C PRO A 447 15.81 -17.07 9.60
N GLY A 448 14.73 -16.81 8.86
CA GLY A 448 14.10 -17.78 7.95
C GLY A 448 14.80 -17.95 6.60
N PHE A 449 15.83 -17.16 6.29
CA PHE A 449 16.55 -17.28 5.01
C PHE A 449 17.26 -18.63 4.91
N THR A 450 17.09 -19.31 3.78
CA THR A 450 17.68 -20.64 3.55
C THR A 450 18.97 -20.54 2.76
N ILE A 451 19.98 -21.34 3.14
CA ILE A 451 21.24 -21.41 2.39
C ILE A 451 21.28 -22.67 1.54
N SER A 452 21.35 -22.48 0.22
CA SER A 452 21.32 -23.57 -0.76
C SER A 452 22.49 -24.56 -0.58
N GLN A 453 23.67 -24.08 -0.21
CA GLN A 453 24.85 -24.92 0.07
C GLN A 453 24.63 -25.87 1.25
N HIS A 454 23.79 -25.49 2.21
CA HIS A 454 23.48 -26.27 3.42
C HIS A 454 22.12 -26.99 3.33
N ARG A 455 21.80 -27.57 2.18
CA ARG A 455 20.55 -28.34 1.97
C ARG A 455 19.29 -27.53 2.32
N LYS A 456 19.31 -26.22 2.03
CA LYS A 456 18.23 -25.27 2.36
C LYS A 456 17.92 -25.14 3.86
N ARG A 457 18.89 -25.40 4.73
CA ARG A 457 18.80 -25.05 6.16
C ARG A 457 18.62 -23.54 6.32
N THR A 458 17.76 -23.14 7.26
CA THR A 458 17.56 -21.72 7.61
C THR A 458 18.71 -21.20 8.45
N LEU A 459 19.01 -19.89 8.38
CA LEU A 459 20.02 -19.24 9.22
C LEU A 459 19.77 -19.48 10.72
N LYS A 460 18.50 -19.46 11.15
CA LYS A 460 18.10 -19.78 12.55
C LYS A 460 18.53 -21.18 12.99
N SER A 461 18.59 -22.15 12.08
CA SER A 461 18.91 -23.54 12.40
C SER A 461 20.39 -23.82 12.68
N PHE A 462 21.27 -22.81 12.56
CA PHE A 462 22.69 -22.92 12.89
C PHE A 462 22.98 -22.63 14.37
N GLY A 463 22.02 -22.08 15.10
CA GLY A 463 22.15 -21.77 16.53
C GLY A 463 22.41 -20.29 16.81
N ALA A 464 22.95 -19.99 17.99
CA ALA A 464 23.34 -18.64 18.37
C ALA A 464 24.62 -18.22 17.64
N THR A 465 24.74 -16.94 17.30
CA THR A 465 25.97 -16.38 16.73
C THR A 465 27.09 -16.28 17.79
N PRO A 466 28.38 -16.43 17.41
CA PRO A 466 28.86 -16.68 16.06
C PRO A 466 28.78 -18.15 15.61
N PHE A 467 28.59 -18.39 14.31
CA PHE A 467 28.65 -19.73 13.70
C PHE A 467 29.18 -19.68 12.26
N ASP A 468 29.75 -20.80 11.79
CA ASP A 468 30.32 -20.89 10.45
C ASP A 468 29.32 -21.42 9.41
N ILE A 469 29.32 -20.79 8.24
CA ILE A 469 28.60 -21.26 7.05
C ILE A 469 29.49 -21.17 5.81
N VAL A 470 29.18 -22.02 4.83
CA VAL A 470 29.76 -21.97 3.49
C VAL A 470 28.81 -21.23 2.56
N CYS A 471 29.23 -20.05 2.12
CA CYS A 471 28.49 -19.23 1.16
C CYS A 471 29.12 -19.30 -0.23
N HIS A 472 28.29 -19.17 -1.26
CA HIS A 472 28.79 -18.86 -2.59
C HIS A 472 29.36 -17.43 -2.61
N ARG A 473 30.54 -17.23 -3.19
CA ARG A 473 31.21 -15.91 -3.26
C ARG A 473 30.37 -14.85 -3.97
N GLY A 474 29.49 -15.28 -4.88
CA GLY A 474 28.54 -14.37 -5.55
C GLY A 474 27.50 -13.76 -4.60
N HIS A 475 27.18 -14.40 -3.47
CA HIS A 475 26.17 -13.94 -2.51
C HIS A 475 26.77 -13.15 -1.34
N ILE A 476 28.08 -12.89 -1.34
CA ILE A 476 28.76 -12.16 -0.28
C ILE A 476 29.47 -10.94 -0.86
N ARG A 477 29.54 -9.86 -0.09
CA ARG A 477 30.28 -8.66 -0.44
C ARG A 477 31.16 -8.25 0.73
N ALA A 478 32.40 -7.86 0.44
CA ALA A 478 33.28 -7.24 1.40
C ALA A 478 32.80 -5.82 1.70
N THR A 479 32.82 -5.43 2.96
CA THR A 479 32.41 -4.10 3.41
C THR A 479 33.42 -3.55 4.42
N SER A 480 33.51 -2.22 4.51
CA SER A 480 34.34 -1.54 5.50
C SER A 480 33.59 -1.23 6.81
N VAL A 481 32.31 -1.59 6.91
CA VAL A 481 31.52 -1.40 8.13
C VAL A 481 32.19 -2.15 9.27
N GLN A 482 32.73 -1.40 10.24
CA GLN A 482 33.38 -1.97 11.42
C GLN A 482 32.36 -2.74 12.27
N LEU A 483 32.76 -3.94 12.70
CA LEU A 483 32.10 -4.69 13.76
C LEU A 483 32.28 -3.92 15.07
N GLY A 484 31.31 -3.09 15.43
CA GLY A 484 31.22 -2.54 16.78
C GLY A 484 30.81 -3.65 17.76
N PRO A 485 31.45 -3.79 18.93
CA PRO A 485 30.95 -4.67 19.98
C PRO A 485 29.74 -4.01 20.66
N LEU A 486 28.55 -4.58 20.51
CA LEU A 486 27.38 -4.19 21.29
C LEU A 486 27.19 -5.18 22.46
N HIS A 487 27.61 -4.70 23.64
CA HIS A 487 27.19 -5.07 24.99
C HIS A 487 27.09 -6.56 25.36
N ALA A 488 28.15 -7.03 26.04
CA ALA A 488 28.03 -8.11 27.01
C ALA A 488 27.44 -7.58 28.34
N ASN A 489 26.47 -8.33 28.83
CA ASN A 489 25.91 -8.42 30.19
C ASN A 489 24.82 -7.42 30.64
N ALA A 490 23.63 -8.01 30.62
CA ALA A 490 22.54 -7.81 31.56
C ALA A 490 22.96 -7.54 33.01
N THR A 491 22.18 -6.70 33.69
CA THR A 491 21.75 -7.03 35.05
C THR A 491 20.23 -7.04 35.06
N THR A 492 19.68 -8.23 34.91
CA THR A 492 18.27 -8.55 35.17
C THR A 492 18.05 -8.53 36.68
N SER A 493 17.31 -7.54 37.18
CA SER A 493 16.51 -7.73 38.39
C SER A 493 15.13 -8.23 37.96
N SER A 494 14.93 -9.51 38.19
CA SER A 494 13.67 -10.25 38.03
C SER A 494 12.54 -9.65 38.87
N THR A 495 11.42 -9.32 38.21
CA THR A 495 10.08 -9.53 38.79
C THR A 495 9.11 -9.93 37.68
N ASN A 496 8.53 -11.11 37.86
CA ASN A 496 7.58 -11.78 36.99
C ASN A 496 6.31 -10.96 36.76
N ALA A 497 5.89 -10.84 35.50
CA ALA A 497 4.48 -10.80 35.13
C ALA A 497 4.29 -11.57 33.82
N ASN A 498 3.74 -12.78 33.94
CA ASN A 498 3.26 -13.58 32.82
C ASN A 498 2.15 -12.81 32.09
N LEU A 499 2.37 -12.49 30.82
CA LEU A 499 1.30 -12.32 29.84
C LEU A 499 1.71 -13.09 28.58
N HIS A 500 1.01 -14.20 28.36
CA HIS A 500 1.01 -14.97 27.13
C HIS A 500 0.51 -14.05 26.01
N ASN A 501 1.35 -13.72 25.03
CA ASN A 501 0.90 -13.28 23.72
C ASN A 501 1.47 -14.24 22.67
N ASN A 502 0.58 -15.08 22.14
CA ASN A 502 0.77 -15.82 20.90
C ASN A 502 0.81 -14.80 19.75
N LEU A 503 2.01 -14.51 19.25
CA LEU A 503 2.18 -13.95 17.90
C LEU A 503 2.10 -15.12 16.92
N GLN A 504 0.88 -15.41 16.47
CA GLN A 504 0.67 -16.14 15.22
C GLN A 504 0.86 -15.17 14.05
N ASP A 505 1.51 -15.69 13.02
CA ASP A 505 1.92 -15.00 11.80
C ASP A 505 0.78 -14.19 11.18
N ILE A 506 0.96 -12.87 11.12
CA ILE A 506 0.18 -11.99 10.25
C ILE A 506 0.95 -11.90 8.93
N GLU A 507 0.49 -12.62 7.92
CA GLU A 507 0.79 -12.30 6.52
C GLU A 507 0.20 -10.91 6.24
N CYS A 508 1.05 -9.89 6.31
CA CYS A 508 0.68 -8.53 6.00
C CYS A 508 0.70 -8.37 4.48
N SER A 509 -0.48 -8.33 3.86
CA SER A 509 -0.65 -7.87 2.48
C SER A 509 -0.17 -6.43 2.37
N GLU A 510 0.80 -6.20 1.48
CA GLU A 510 1.36 -4.89 1.16
C GLU A 510 0.24 -3.93 0.71
N SER A 511 -0.15 -3.00 1.57
CA SER A 511 -0.95 -1.83 1.20
C SER A 511 0.01 -0.70 0.86
N HIS A 512 -0.03 -0.31 -0.41
CA HIS A 512 0.78 0.74 -0.99
C HIS A 512 0.41 2.11 -0.38
N GLU A 513 1.38 2.79 0.22
CA GLU A 513 1.35 4.25 0.34
C GLU A 513 1.51 4.82 -1.09
N GLU A 514 0.41 5.04 -1.79
CA GLU A 514 0.40 5.90 -2.97
C GLU A 514 0.39 7.37 -2.51
N GLU A 515 1.57 7.92 -2.23
CA GLU A 515 1.77 9.35 -2.38
C GLU A 515 1.72 9.67 -3.88
N GLU A 516 0.59 10.21 -4.35
CA GLU A 516 0.33 10.53 -5.75
C GLU A 516 1.43 11.46 -6.35
N SER A 517 2.44 10.87 -6.99
CA SER A 517 3.25 11.50 -8.02
C SER A 517 3.03 10.77 -9.34
N ILE A 518 2.10 11.28 -10.15
CA ILE A 518 1.89 10.78 -11.52
C ILE A 518 3.03 11.33 -12.38
N SER A 519 3.78 10.43 -13.03
CA SER A 519 4.82 10.78 -13.99
C SER A 519 4.19 11.30 -15.28
N LEU A 520 4.75 12.39 -15.84
CA LEU A 520 4.37 12.96 -17.15
C LEU A 520 4.41 11.92 -18.30
N GLY A 521 5.18 10.83 -18.12
CA GLY A 521 5.27 9.73 -19.08
C GLY A 521 4.04 8.82 -19.13
N ASP A 522 3.20 8.82 -18.09
CA ASP A 522 1.97 8.01 -18.03
C ASP A 522 0.76 8.80 -18.58
N LEU A 523 0.79 10.13 -18.46
CA LEU A 523 -0.21 11.05 -19.02
C LEU A 523 -0.17 11.09 -20.56
N LEU A 524 1.01 11.01 -21.17
CA LEU A 524 1.15 11.05 -22.63
C LEU A 524 0.72 9.74 -23.32
N ARG A 525 0.79 8.59 -22.62
CA ARG A 525 0.32 7.30 -23.17
C ARG A 525 -1.20 7.17 -23.22
N GLN A 526 -1.92 7.97 -22.43
CA GLN A 526 -3.39 7.98 -22.46
C GLN A 526 -3.96 8.80 -23.63
N HIS A 527 -3.19 9.73 -24.21
CA HIS A 527 -3.67 10.58 -25.33
C HIS A 527 -3.37 10.02 -26.72
N GLU A 528 -2.46 9.05 -26.87
CA GLU A 528 -2.18 8.44 -28.18
C GLU A 528 -3.16 7.30 -28.54
N HIS A 529 -4.07 6.90 -27.64
CA HIS A 529 -5.03 5.82 -27.91
C HIS A 529 -6.45 6.28 -28.30
N ASP A 530 -6.73 7.58 -28.25
CA ASP A 530 -8.07 8.17 -28.52
C ASP A 530 -8.20 8.83 -29.91
N LEU A 531 -7.22 8.66 -30.80
CA LEU A 531 -7.26 9.19 -32.16
C LEU A 531 -6.98 8.09 -33.19
N ASP A 532 -7.87 7.11 -33.27
CA ASP A 532 -8.10 6.36 -34.51
C ASP A 532 -9.49 5.71 -34.46
N LEU A 533 -10.18 5.75 -35.62
CA LEU A 533 -11.47 5.13 -35.97
C LEU A 533 -12.71 6.05 -35.97
N GLU A 534 -12.73 7.02 -36.88
CA GLU A 534 -13.94 7.32 -37.67
C GLU A 534 -13.84 6.64 -39.05
N SER A 535 -14.69 5.63 -39.28
CA SER A 535 -15.41 5.37 -40.54
C SER A 535 -15.97 3.93 -40.52
N ASP A 536 -17.29 3.76 -40.46
CA ASP A 536 -18.12 3.29 -41.59
C ASP A 536 -19.55 2.96 -41.13
N SER A 537 -20.41 2.69 -42.10
CA SER A 537 -21.82 3.02 -42.21
C SER A 537 -22.80 1.84 -42.02
N THR A 538 -24.06 2.16 -41.65
CA THR A 538 -25.37 1.45 -41.87
C THR A 538 -25.47 -0.05 -41.54
N ASP A 539 -26.49 -0.62 -40.87
CA ASP A 539 -27.91 -0.62 -41.24
C ASP A 539 -28.77 -1.39 -40.19
N THR A 540 -30.05 -0.99 -40.06
CA THR A 540 -31.29 -1.69 -39.63
C THR A 540 -31.43 -2.67 -38.43
N SER A 541 -32.40 -2.29 -37.57
CA SER A 541 -33.61 -3.03 -37.14
C SER A 541 -33.78 -3.37 -35.64
N MET A 542 -34.86 -2.83 -35.07
CA MET A 542 -35.40 -3.08 -33.74
C MET A 542 -36.28 -4.35 -33.72
N PRO A 543 -36.49 -4.95 -32.54
CA PRO A 543 -37.85 -5.37 -32.20
C PRO A 543 -38.30 -4.99 -30.78
N GLN A 544 -39.42 -4.26 -30.78
CA GLN A 544 -40.60 -4.23 -29.91
C GLN A 544 -40.59 -4.84 -28.49
N GLN A 545 -41.09 -4.01 -27.58
CA GLN A 545 -41.60 -4.31 -26.24
C GLN A 545 -42.78 -5.32 -26.26
N GLY A 546 -42.80 -6.22 -25.27
CA GLY A 546 -43.95 -7.04 -24.92
C GLY A 546 -44.17 -7.06 -23.40
N THR A 547 -45.18 -6.32 -22.95
CA THR A 547 -45.78 -6.40 -21.61
C THR A 547 -46.57 -7.70 -21.45
N ALA A 548 -46.46 -8.39 -20.32
CA ALA A 548 -47.43 -9.42 -19.92
C ALA A 548 -47.56 -9.49 -18.39
N ALA A 549 -48.81 -9.62 -17.96
CA ALA A 549 -49.30 -9.44 -16.61
C ALA A 549 -48.97 -10.60 -15.68
N VAL A 550 -48.94 -10.26 -14.39
CA VAL A 550 -48.79 -11.11 -13.21
C VAL A 550 -49.98 -12.08 -13.12
N ASP A 551 -49.70 -13.38 -13.03
CA ASP A 551 -50.72 -14.42 -12.85
C ASP A 551 -50.91 -14.70 -11.35
N LEU A 552 -52.12 -14.43 -10.88
CA LEU A 552 -52.59 -14.43 -9.48
C LEU A 552 -52.71 -15.83 -8.83
N ALA A 553 -52.29 -16.90 -9.50
CA ALA A 553 -52.50 -18.27 -9.03
C ALA A 553 -51.42 -18.79 -8.06
N SER A 554 -50.25 -18.12 -7.98
CA SER A 554 -49.12 -18.58 -7.16
C SER A 554 -49.21 -18.20 -5.68
N ALA A 555 -50.07 -17.22 -5.34
CA ALA A 555 -50.20 -16.69 -3.99
C ALA A 555 -51.12 -17.55 -3.10
N GLU A 556 -52.15 -18.19 -3.66
CA GLU A 556 -53.14 -18.96 -2.87
C GLU A 556 -52.61 -20.33 -2.39
N LEU A 557 -51.56 -20.88 -3.01
CA LEU A 557 -51.01 -22.17 -2.59
C LEU A 557 -50.09 -22.06 -1.35
N ALA A 558 -49.50 -20.88 -1.12
CA ALA A 558 -48.57 -20.63 -0.01
C ALA A 558 -49.28 -20.51 1.36
N GLU A 559 -50.55 -20.11 1.39
CA GLU A 559 -51.32 -20.04 2.65
C GLU A 559 -51.81 -21.41 3.17
N SER A 560 -51.87 -22.43 2.32
CA SER A 560 -52.44 -23.74 2.72
C SER A 560 -51.46 -24.68 3.44
N MET A 561 -50.15 -24.41 3.36
CA MET A 561 -49.11 -25.26 3.95
C MET A 561 -48.41 -24.58 5.15
N GLY A 562 -49.18 -24.29 6.19
CA GLY A 562 -48.76 -24.29 7.60
C GLY A 562 -47.33 -23.86 7.92
N ALA A 563 -46.94 -22.65 7.53
CA ALA A 563 -45.73 -21.99 8.03
C ALA A 563 -46.09 -21.10 9.23
N ARG A 564 -46.55 -21.72 10.32
CA ARG A 564 -46.50 -21.10 11.64
C ARG A 564 -45.51 -21.88 12.48
N GLU A 565 -44.45 -21.18 12.85
CA GLU A 565 -43.40 -21.58 13.80
C GLU A 565 -42.34 -22.55 13.27
N LEU A 566 -41.29 -21.99 12.63
CA LEU A 566 -39.97 -22.60 12.64
C LEU A 566 -38.96 -21.62 13.26
N PRO A 567 -38.17 -22.02 14.28
CA PRO A 567 -37.23 -21.12 14.96
C PRO A 567 -36.07 -20.70 14.04
N VAL A 568 -35.69 -19.43 14.15
CA VAL A 568 -34.59 -18.76 13.42
C VAL A 568 -33.23 -19.46 13.56
N GLU A 569 -33.02 -20.25 14.61
CA GLU A 569 -31.74 -20.92 14.90
C GLU A 569 -31.38 -22.08 13.96
N ALA A 570 -32.33 -22.63 13.19
CA ALA A 570 -32.08 -23.81 12.37
C ALA A 570 -31.32 -23.55 11.05
N PHE A 571 -31.27 -22.30 10.57
CA PHE A 571 -30.65 -21.96 9.28
C PHE A 571 -29.18 -21.53 9.37
N ALA A 572 -28.66 -21.25 10.57
CA ALA A 572 -27.27 -20.82 10.78
C ALA A 572 -26.20 -21.91 10.54
N ARG A 573 -26.57 -23.10 10.07
CA ARG A 573 -25.64 -24.23 9.81
C ARG A 573 -25.54 -24.66 8.34
N ILE A 574 -26.11 -23.89 7.40
CA ILE A 574 -25.96 -24.11 5.95
C ILE A 574 -25.30 -22.89 5.27
N ILE A 575 -24.50 -22.15 6.03
CA ILE A 575 -23.45 -21.24 5.54
C ILE A 575 -22.16 -21.75 6.20
#